data_AF-A0A9D5WLG9-F1
#
_entry.id   AF-A0A9D5WLG9-F1
#
_cell.length_a   1.000
_cell.length_b   1.000
_cell.length_c   1.000
_cell.angle_alpha   90.00
_cell.angle_beta   90.00
_cell.angle_gamma   90.00
#
_symmetry.space_group_name_H-M   'P 1'
#
loop_
_entity.id
_entity.type
_entity.pdbx_description
1 polymer ?
#
loop_
_entity_poly.entity_id
_entity_poly.type
_entity_poly.pdbx_seq_one_letter_code
_entity_poly.pdbx_strand_id
1 'polypeptide(L)'
;MKHFLTHSLCALALLTLASACRSSSSLPELETKLERQGASDTLALVTYIGQPQYTDSLLHYDAALSLSPDTSRYHAVLISHAGGQCLRYYELRSGRWQEQEPPLAGVELSPTAALPFSGRDIEGRERSLSELYARHPLVLVFASPEGGQILSAAEQRRLRAAARPDSLGFVFLLPTPSAREARQQLRRDSLEGIAFCDSLGLVTELRRSYGLTGTAATRLFHIDTLGKVK
;
A
#
# COMPACT_ATOMS: atom_id res chain seq x y z
N MET A 1 81.95 -24.36 -29.90
CA MET A 1 81.49 -25.77 -29.95
C MET A 1 80.05 -25.84 -29.47
N LYS A 2 79.13 -26.25 -30.37
CA LYS A 2 77.92 -27.07 -30.15
C LYS A 2 76.88 -26.61 -29.09
N HIS A 3 75.80 -25.96 -29.53
CA HIS A 3 74.38 -26.44 -29.60
C HIS A 3 73.58 -26.00 -28.35
N PHE A 4 72.31 -25.56 -28.33
CA PHE A 4 71.03 -25.85 -29.03
C PHE A 4 70.06 -24.66 -28.75
N LEU A 5 69.46 -23.94 -29.72
CA LEU A 5 68.05 -24.07 -30.22
C LEU A 5 67.15 -24.94 -29.31
N THR A 6 65.97 -24.57 -28.77
CA THR A 6 64.79 -23.96 -29.40
C THR A 6 63.60 -23.96 -28.41
N HIS A 7 62.61 -23.10 -28.66
CA HIS A 7 61.18 -23.15 -28.24
C HIS A 7 60.92 -22.79 -26.76
N SER A 8 59.91 -21.99 -26.39
CA SER A 8 58.53 -21.99 -26.88
C SER A 8 57.80 -20.71 -26.45
N LEU A 9 56.71 -20.42 -27.16
CA LEU A 9 55.77 -19.32 -26.95
C LEU A 9 55.18 -19.26 -25.52
N CYS A 10 55.20 -18.07 -24.93
CA CYS A 10 54.13 -17.54 -24.06
C CYS A 10 54.14 -16.02 -24.30
N ALA A 11 53.47 -15.54 -25.35
CA ALA A 11 52.06 -15.18 -25.29
C ALA A 11 51.79 -14.10 -24.24
N LEU A 12 51.63 -12.87 -24.77
CA LEU A 12 50.63 -11.87 -24.41
C LEU A 12 50.44 -11.41 -22.95
N ALA A 13 50.17 -10.10 -22.85
CA ALA A 13 49.40 -9.43 -21.79
C ALA A 13 50.18 -8.87 -20.59
N LEU A 14 50.98 -7.85 -20.83
CA LEU A 14 51.26 -6.80 -19.84
C LEU A 14 51.01 -5.41 -20.48
N LEU A 15 49.78 -5.23 -20.96
CA LEU A 15 49.23 -3.94 -21.35
C LEU A 15 47.81 -3.88 -20.80
N THR A 16 47.50 -2.78 -20.10
CA THR A 16 46.17 -2.32 -19.68
C THR A 16 45.62 -2.78 -18.31
N LEU A 17 46.26 -2.36 -17.22
CA LEU A 17 45.60 -2.17 -15.90
C LEU A 17 45.20 -0.70 -15.69
N ALA A 18 44.53 -0.10 -16.69
CA ALA A 18 44.00 1.27 -16.62
C ALA A 18 42.54 1.35 -17.08
N SER A 19 41.75 0.31 -16.82
CA SER A 19 40.34 0.29 -17.21
C SER A 19 39.48 -0.39 -16.13
N ALA A 20 39.20 0.34 -15.05
CA ALA A 20 38.01 0.13 -14.20
C ALA A 20 37.79 1.33 -13.26
N CYS A 21 37.80 2.55 -13.79
CA CYS A 21 37.19 3.71 -13.14
C CYS A 21 36.31 4.40 -14.17
N ARG A 22 35.32 3.65 -14.68
CA ARG A 22 34.13 4.21 -15.31
C ARG A 22 32.95 3.79 -14.46
N SER A 23 32.85 4.39 -13.27
CA SER A 23 31.58 4.46 -12.57
C SER A 23 30.69 5.38 -13.39
N SER A 24 30.05 4.82 -14.43
CA SER A 24 28.91 5.47 -15.05
C SER A 24 27.87 5.59 -13.96
N SER A 25 27.74 6.78 -13.37
CA SER A 25 26.84 7.06 -12.25
C SER A 25 25.39 7.18 -12.74
N SER A 26 24.95 6.24 -13.58
CA SER A 26 23.54 6.05 -13.84
C SER A 26 22.97 5.36 -12.61
N LEU A 27 21.94 5.97 -12.02
CA LEU A 27 21.14 5.32 -10.98
C LEU A 27 20.72 3.94 -11.49
N PRO A 28 20.75 2.88 -10.66
CA PRO A 28 20.36 1.56 -11.10
C PRO A 28 18.87 1.58 -11.50
N GLU A 29 18.62 1.21 -12.74
CA GLU A 29 17.27 1.12 -13.30
C GLU A 29 16.59 -0.15 -12.80
N LEU A 30 15.29 -0.05 -12.52
CA LEU A 30 14.43 -1.17 -12.14
C LEU A 30 13.62 -1.59 -13.37
N GLU A 31 13.99 -2.73 -13.94
CA GLU A 31 13.24 -3.36 -15.02
C GLU A 31 12.30 -4.44 -14.46
N THR A 32 11.05 -4.43 -14.89
CA THR A 32 10.06 -5.45 -14.50
C THR A 32 9.02 -5.66 -15.59
N LYS A 33 8.25 -6.73 -15.50
CA LYS A 33 7.11 -7.00 -16.40
C LYS A 33 5.86 -7.23 -15.57
N LEU A 34 4.81 -6.48 -15.90
CA LEU A 34 3.50 -6.59 -15.27
C LEU A 34 2.56 -7.28 -16.24
N GLU A 35 2.17 -8.51 -15.91
CA GLU A 35 1.16 -9.25 -16.66
C GLU A 35 -0.23 -8.72 -16.31
N ARG A 36 -1.07 -8.50 -17.31
CA ARG A 36 -2.48 -8.15 -17.10
C ARG A 36 -3.25 -9.38 -16.61
N GLN A 37 -4.02 -9.20 -15.54
CA GLN A 37 -4.94 -10.23 -15.03
C GLN A 37 -6.34 -10.15 -15.67
N GLY A 38 -6.59 -9.16 -16.55
CA GLY A 38 -7.85 -9.03 -17.29
C GLY A 38 -7.89 -7.81 -18.22
N ALA A 39 -8.97 -7.66 -18.99
CA ALA A 39 -9.11 -6.59 -19.99
C ALA A 39 -9.21 -5.17 -19.38
N SER A 40 -9.68 -5.06 -18.13
CA SER A 40 -9.79 -3.81 -17.37
C SER A 40 -8.54 -3.50 -16.53
N ASP A 41 -7.56 -4.39 -16.55
CA ASP A 41 -6.42 -4.34 -15.66
C ASP A 41 -5.23 -3.61 -16.31
N THR A 42 -5.27 -2.28 -16.23
CA THR A 42 -4.31 -1.42 -16.93
C THR A 42 -3.66 -0.38 -16.03
N LEU A 43 -4.01 -0.33 -14.75
CA LEU A 43 -3.51 0.66 -13.80
C LEU A 43 -2.77 -0.02 -12.65
N ALA A 44 -1.48 0.27 -12.56
CA ALA A 44 -0.62 -0.07 -11.44
C ALA A 44 -0.29 1.18 -10.63
N LEU A 45 -0.07 0.99 -9.34
CA LEU A 45 0.46 1.99 -8.43
C LEU A 45 1.90 1.61 -8.11
N VAL A 46 2.81 2.56 -8.26
CA VAL A 46 4.23 2.39 -7.97
C VAL A 46 4.56 3.20 -6.73
N THR A 47 4.79 2.51 -5.62
CA THR A 47 5.15 3.13 -4.34
C THR A 47 6.66 3.05 -4.13
N TYR A 48 7.30 4.21 -4.09
CA TYR A 48 8.71 4.38 -3.78
C TYR A 48 8.86 4.54 -2.26
N ILE A 49 9.53 3.59 -1.63
CA ILE A 49 9.68 3.50 -0.18
C ILE A 49 11.02 4.12 0.22
N GLY A 50 10.93 5.17 1.04
CA GLY A 50 12.01 6.03 1.47
C GLY A 50 11.46 7.16 2.35
N GLN A 51 12.24 8.23 2.56
CA GLN A 51 11.77 9.41 3.28
C GLN A 51 11.88 10.69 2.43
N PRO A 52 10.76 11.31 2.01
CA PRO A 52 9.37 10.85 2.18
C PRO A 52 9.04 9.66 1.26
N GLN A 53 8.06 8.86 1.65
CA GLN A 53 7.44 7.86 0.76
C GLN A 53 6.58 8.57 -0.30
N TYR A 54 6.56 8.05 -1.52
CA TYR A 54 5.80 8.60 -2.64
C TYR A 54 5.13 7.49 -3.44
N THR A 55 3.90 7.72 -3.91
CA THR A 55 3.17 6.77 -4.77
C THR A 55 2.77 7.45 -6.06
N ASP A 56 3.10 6.81 -7.18
CA ASP A 56 2.73 7.23 -8.53
C ASP A 56 1.72 6.26 -9.17
N SER A 57 1.02 6.71 -10.19
CA SER A 57 0.08 5.91 -10.99
C SER A 57 0.66 5.64 -12.37
N LEU A 58 0.69 4.37 -12.77
CA LEU A 58 1.27 3.94 -14.01
C LEU A 58 0.31 3.07 -14.82
N LEU A 59 0.11 3.43 -16.09
CA LEU A 59 -0.63 2.58 -17.02
C LEU A 59 0.28 1.48 -17.58
N HIS A 60 -0.17 0.23 -17.54
CA HIS A 60 0.56 -0.92 -18.09
C HIS A 60 -0.30 -1.71 -19.09
N TYR A 61 0.33 -2.16 -20.18
CA TYR A 61 -0.32 -2.86 -21.29
C TYR A 61 0.43 -4.15 -21.69
N ASP A 62 0.81 -4.99 -20.71
CA ASP A 62 1.74 -6.14 -20.87
C ASP A 62 3.15 -5.77 -21.36
N ALA A 63 3.55 -4.51 -21.16
CA ALA A 63 4.86 -4.01 -21.55
C ALA A 63 5.91 -4.27 -20.45
N ALA A 64 7.17 -4.38 -20.87
CA ALA A 64 8.29 -4.21 -19.96
C ALA A 64 8.26 -2.78 -19.42
N LEU A 65 8.37 -2.67 -18.10
CA LEU A 65 8.40 -1.42 -17.37
C LEU A 65 9.83 -1.13 -16.95
N SER A 66 10.27 0.09 -17.20
CA SER A 66 11.56 0.59 -16.74
C SER A 66 11.34 1.79 -15.82
N LEU A 67 11.83 1.70 -14.59
CA LEU A 67 11.73 2.74 -13.57
C LEU A 67 13.13 3.20 -13.19
N SER A 68 13.31 4.51 -12.97
CA SER A 68 14.57 5.09 -12.48
C SER A 68 14.37 5.74 -11.11
N PRO A 69 14.17 4.98 -10.01
CA PRO A 69 14.03 5.56 -8.70
C PRO A 69 15.30 6.30 -8.26
N ASP A 70 15.14 7.44 -7.60
CA ASP A 70 16.25 8.13 -6.93
C ASP A 70 16.74 7.30 -5.74
N THR A 71 17.81 6.53 -5.96
CA THR A 71 18.38 5.64 -4.93
C THR A 71 19.02 6.35 -3.75
N SER A 72 19.23 7.66 -3.83
CA SER A 72 19.62 8.45 -2.66
C SER A 72 18.46 8.62 -1.67
N ARG A 73 17.22 8.46 -2.14
CA ARG A 73 15.98 8.66 -1.38
C ARG A 73 15.22 7.37 -1.11
N TYR A 74 15.20 6.47 -2.08
CA TYR A 74 14.35 5.28 -2.06
C TYR A 74 15.18 4.01 -2.04
N HIS A 75 14.87 3.13 -1.09
CA HIS A 75 15.56 1.85 -0.91
C HIS A 75 14.68 0.65 -1.29
N ALA A 76 13.39 0.86 -1.53
CA ALA A 76 12.47 -0.18 -1.98
C ALA A 76 11.41 0.39 -2.94
N VAL A 77 10.87 -0.46 -3.82
CA VAL A 77 9.78 -0.14 -4.75
C VAL A 77 8.72 -1.23 -4.65
N LEU A 78 7.48 -0.85 -4.40
CA LEU A 78 6.32 -1.72 -4.41
C LEU A 78 5.43 -1.39 -5.60
N ILE A 79 5.11 -2.40 -6.41
CA ILE A 79 4.16 -2.26 -7.51
C ILE A 79 2.91 -3.05 -7.16
N SER A 80 1.76 -2.40 -7.20
CA SER A 80 0.45 -2.99 -6.87
C SER A 80 -0.61 -2.65 -7.90
N HIS A 81 -1.65 -3.45 -8.03
CA HIS A 81 -2.85 -3.02 -8.76
C HIS A 81 -3.52 -1.83 -8.08
N ALA A 82 -4.36 -1.10 -8.83
CA ALA A 82 -5.25 -0.09 -8.28
C ALA A 82 -6.12 -0.63 -7.12
N GLY A 83 -6.50 -1.91 -7.16
CA GLY A 83 -7.21 -2.61 -6.07
C GLY A 83 -6.34 -2.99 -4.85
N GLY A 84 -5.06 -2.61 -4.82
CA GLY A 84 -4.17 -2.82 -3.67
C GLY A 84 -3.56 -4.22 -3.57
N GLN A 85 -3.74 -5.08 -4.57
CA GLN A 85 -3.00 -6.34 -4.64
C GLN A 85 -1.54 -6.07 -4.99
N CYS A 86 -0.62 -6.51 -4.14
CA CYS A 86 0.81 -6.47 -4.45
C CYS A 86 1.11 -7.36 -5.66
N LEU A 87 1.79 -6.79 -6.65
CA LEU A 87 2.24 -7.50 -7.85
C LEU A 87 3.70 -7.90 -7.75
N ARG A 88 4.55 -6.94 -7.35
CA ARG A 88 6.00 -7.08 -7.27
C ARG A 88 6.56 -6.17 -6.18
N TYR A 89 7.61 -6.62 -5.51
CA TYR A 89 8.35 -5.83 -4.53
C TYR A 89 9.85 -5.95 -4.78
N TYR A 90 10.54 -4.82 -4.79
CA TYR A 90 11.97 -4.73 -5.06
C TYR A 90 12.68 -3.99 -3.94
N GLU A 91 13.85 -4.48 -3.54
CA GLU A 91 14.77 -3.78 -2.64
C GLU A 91 16.09 -3.47 -3.33
N LEU A 92 16.66 -2.32 -2.99
CA LEU A 92 17.99 -1.95 -3.43
C LEU A 92 19.02 -2.66 -2.55
N ARG A 93 19.64 -3.72 -3.10
CA ARG A 93 20.67 -4.51 -2.40
C ARG A 93 21.95 -4.52 -3.22
N SER A 94 23.05 -4.13 -2.59
CA SER A 94 24.37 -4.07 -3.23
C SER A 94 24.38 -3.26 -4.53
N GLY A 95 23.63 -2.15 -4.56
CA GLY A 95 23.54 -1.25 -5.71
C GLY A 95 22.69 -1.77 -6.88
N ARG A 96 21.89 -2.82 -6.67
CA ARG A 96 20.97 -3.37 -7.68
C ARG A 96 19.59 -3.61 -7.09
N TRP A 97 18.56 -3.39 -7.90
CA TRP A 97 17.21 -3.79 -7.53
C TRP A 97 17.08 -5.30 -7.61
N GLN A 98 16.59 -5.91 -6.55
CA GLN A 98 16.35 -7.34 -6.47
C GLN A 98 14.90 -7.57 -6.06
N GLU A 99 14.19 -8.41 -6.81
CA GLU A 99 12.84 -8.81 -6.43
C GLU A 99 12.93 -9.62 -5.14
N GLN A 100 12.13 -9.24 -4.16
CA GLN A 100 12.02 -9.95 -2.90
C GLN A 100 10.56 -10.31 -2.69
N GLU A 101 10.30 -11.32 -1.85
CA GLU A 101 8.97 -11.40 -1.27
C GLU A 101 8.72 -10.06 -0.54
N PRO A 102 7.56 -9.42 -0.77
CA PRO A 102 7.19 -8.29 0.06
C PRO A 102 7.31 -8.76 1.51
N PRO A 103 7.87 -7.96 2.43
CA PRO A 103 7.87 -8.32 3.84
C PRO A 103 6.41 -8.60 4.22
N LEU A 104 6.08 -9.89 4.29
CA LEU A 104 4.75 -10.36 4.62
C LEU A 104 4.52 -9.89 6.06
N ALA A 105 3.73 -8.82 6.18
CA ALA A 105 3.52 -8.01 7.37
C ALA A 105 4.66 -7.01 7.70
N GLY A 106 4.32 -5.74 7.93
CA GLY A 106 5.09 -4.95 8.89
C GLY A 106 5.27 -3.46 8.67
N VAL A 107 4.98 -2.88 7.50
CA VAL A 107 4.77 -1.42 7.47
C VAL A 107 3.32 -1.15 7.85
N GLU A 108 3.01 -1.39 9.13
CA GLU A 108 1.86 -0.78 9.76
C GLU A 108 2.11 0.74 9.71
N LEU A 109 1.62 1.39 8.67
CA LEU A 109 1.18 2.78 8.78
C LEU A 109 -0.09 2.77 9.65
N SER A 110 0.01 2.29 10.90
CA SER A 110 -1.01 2.50 11.91
C SER A 110 -0.79 3.92 12.39
N PRO A 111 -1.49 4.90 11.79
CA PRO A 111 -1.15 6.28 12.02
C PRO A 111 -1.44 6.56 13.48
N THR A 112 -0.55 7.23 14.20
CA THR A 112 -0.77 7.59 15.63
C THR A 112 -1.85 8.67 15.79
N ALA A 113 -2.28 9.26 14.67
CA ALA A 113 -3.37 10.21 14.57
C ALA A 113 -4.29 9.87 13.39
N ALA A 114 -5.58 10.19 13.52
CA ALA A 114 -6.57 9.96 12.50
C ALA A 114 -6.28 10.82 11.26
N LEU A 115 -6.16 10.17 10.10
CA LEU A 115 -5.97 10.87 8.85
C LEU A 115 -7.27 11.59 8.46
N PRO A 116 -7.23 12.91 8.18
CA PRO A 116 -8.42 13.67 7.88
C PRO A 116 -9.00 13.26 6.52
N PHE A 117 -10.32 13.11 6.46
CA PHE A 117 -11.05 13.00 5.21
C PHE A 117 -12.44 13.59 5.35
N SER A 118 -13.01 13.94 4.20
CA SER A 118 -14.41 14.33 4.07
C SER A 118 -15.03 13.59 2.90
N GLY A 119 -16.32 13.35 2.97
CA GLY A 119 -17.07 12.77 1.87
C GLY A 119 -18.54 12.63 2.19
N ARG A 120 -19.27 12.10 1.22
CA ARG A 120 -20.69 11.82 1.35
C ARG A 120 -20.91 10.44 1.97
N ASP A 121 -21.66 10.39 3.07
CA ASP A 121 -22.09 9.14 3.68
C ASP A 121 -23.09 8.40 2.78
N ILE A 122 -23.38 7.14 3.10
CA ILE A 122 -24.36 6.34 2.33
C ILE A 122 -25.75 6.96 2.32
N GLU A 123 -26.09 7.82 3.29
CA GLU A 123 -27.35 8.58 3.38
C GLU A 123 -27.32 9.91 2.61
N GLY A 124 -26.24 10.19 1.88
CA GLY A 124 -26.14 11.35 1.03
C GLY A 124 -25.70 12.62 1.76
N ARG A 125 -25.29 12.55 3.02
CA ARG A 125 -24.88 13.73 3.82
C ARG A 125 -23.37 13.92 3.75
N GLU A 126 -22.93 15.16 3.61
CA GLU A 126 -21.50 15.49 3.70
C GLU A 126 -21.04 15.36 5.16
N ARG A 127 -19.91 14.69 5.37
CA ARG A 127 -19.34 14.39 6.69
C ARG A 127 -17.83 14.54 6.63
N SER A 128 -17.25 15.01 7.73
CA SER A 128 -15.80 15.05 7.93
C SER A 128 -15.41 14.20 9.12
N LEU A 129 -14.36 13.38 8.99
CA LEU A 129 -13.89 12.53 10.10
C LEU A 129 -13.50 13.38 11.32
N SER A 130 -12.87 14.53 11.10
CA SER A 130 -12.43 15.43 12.18
C SER A 130 -13.60 16.00 12.99
N GLU A 131 -14.67 16.38 12.32
CA GLU A 131 -15.89 16.84 13.00
C GLU A 131 -16.59 15.71 13.77
N LEU A 132 -16.48 14.47 13.30
CA LEU A 132 -17.09 13.32 13.95
C LEU A 132 -16.36 12.98 15.26
N TYR A 133 -15.03 12.82 15.22
CA TYR A 133 -14.30 12.47 16.45
C TYR A 133 -14.25 13.63 17.45
N ALA A 134 -14.28 14.89 17.00
CA ALA A 134 -14.29 16.04 17.91
C ALA A 134 -15.52 16.07 18.84
N ARG A 135 -16.63 15.44 18.45
CA ARG A 135 -17.85 15.35 19.27
C ARG A 135 -17.79 14.20 20.27
N HIS A 136 -17.35 13.03 19.80
CA HIS A 136 -17.38 11.78 20.53
C HIS A 136 -16.22 10.89 20.07
N PRO A 137 -15.55 10.13 20.96
CA PRO A 137 -14.62 9.12 20.51
C PRO A 137 -15.33 8.15 19.56
N LEU A 138 -14.60 7.60 18.59
CA LEU A 138 -15.19 6.71 17.59
C LEU A 138 -14.28 5.55 17.25
N VAL A 139 -14.88 4.50 16.68
CA VAL A 139 -14.16 3.41 16.03
C VAL A 139 -14.28 3.59 14.53
N LEU A 140 -13.14 3.72 13.86
CA LEU A 140 -13.05 3.67 12.41
C LEU A 140 -12.89 2.21 11.98
N VAL A 141 -13.87 1.69 11.26
CA VAL A 141 -13.99 0.27 10.90
C VAL A 141 -13.80 0.13 9.40
N PHE A 142 -12.71 -0.49 8.99
CA PHE A 142 -12.46 -0.88 7.61
C PHE A 142 -13.01 -2.29 7.39
N ALA A 143 -14.11 -2.41 6.65
CA ALA A 143 -14.67 -3.71 6.31
C ALA A 143 -13.75 -4.48 5.35
N SER A 144 -13.80 -5.81 5.43
CA SER A 144 -13.11 -6.70 4.51
C SER A 144 -13.53 -6.46 3.05
N PRO A 145 -12.58 -6.39 2.10
CA PRO A 145 -12.88 -6.35 0.67
C PRO A 145 -13.45 -7.65 0.12
N GLU A 146 -13.18 -8.79 0.78
CA GLU A 146 -13.71 -10.10 0.38
C GLU A 146 -15.18 -10.29 0.80
N GLY A 147 -15.73 -9.32 1.53
CA GLY A 147 -17.06 -9.38 2.10
C GLY A 147 -17.11 -10.22 3.37
N GLY A 148 -18.28 -10.74 3.71
CA GLY A 148 -18.52 -11.40 4.98
C GLY A 148 -18.96 -10.46 6.10
N GLN A 149 -18.95 -10.98 7.32
CA GLN A 149 -19.39 -10.25 8.51
C GLN A 149 -18.37 -9.19 8.89
N ILE A 150 -18.80 -7.93 9.00
CA ILE A 150 -17.93 -6.82 9.40
C ILE A 150 -17.58 -6.98 10.88
N LEU A 151 -18.63 -6.97 11.71
CA LEU A 151 -18.61 -7.11 13.16
C LEU A 151 -19.93 -7.78 13.57
N SER A 152 -19.95 -8.45 14.71
CA SER A 152 -21.22 -8.87 15.30
C SER A 152 -21.88 -7.72 16.06
N ALA A 153 -23.21 -7.65 16.08
CA ALA A 153 -23.94 -6.68 16.89
C ALA A 153 -23.64 -6.80 18.41
N ALA A 154 -23.24 -7.99 18.87
CA ALA A 154 -22.81 -8.20 20.25
C ALA A 154 -21.45 -7.55 20.53
N GLU A 155 -20.52 -7.65 19.58
CA GLU A 155 -19.20 -7.02 19.64
C GLU A 155 -19.29 -5.50 19.60
N GLN A 156 -20.12 -4.95 18.71
CA GLN A 156 -20.38 -3.50 18.69
C GLN A 156 -20.92 -2.99 20.03
N ARG A 157 -21.88 -3.72 20.63
CA ARG A 157 -22.42 -3.39 21.96
C ARG A 157 -21.36 -3.47 23.05
N ARG A 158 -20.47 -4.47 23.00
CA ARG A 158 -19.34 -4.62 23.93
C ARG A 158 -18.38 -3.44 23.86
N LEU A 159 -18.02 -3.01 22.65
CA LEU A 159 -17.15 -1.86 22.43
C LEU A 159 -17.78 -0.57 22.96
N ARG A 160 -19.08 -0.34 22.71
CA ARG A 160 -19.83 0.79 23.29
C ARG A 160 -19.81 0.75 24.81
N ALA A 161 -20.11 -0.40 25.42
CA ALA A 161 -20.13 -0.54 26.87
C ALA A 161 -18.77 -0.22 27.51
N ALA A 162 -17.67 -0.61 26.87
CA ALA A 162 -16.31 -0.34 27.35
C ALA A 162 -15.95 1.17 27.31
N ALA A 163 -16.50 1.92 26.36
CA ALA A 163 -16.21 3.34 26.15
C ALA A 163 -17.28 4.29 26.73
N ARG A 164 -18.16 3.77 27.60
CA ARG A 164 -19.48 4.31 28.00
C ARG A 164 -20.49 4.31 26.83
N PRO A 165 -21.67 3.71 27.03
CA PRO A 165 -22.56 3.25 25.95
C PRO A 165 -23.01 4.33 24.95
N ASP A 166 -23.06 5.59 25.37
CA ASP A 166 -23.60 6.70 24.56
C ASP A 166 -22.53 7.63 23.97
N SER A 167 -21.24 7.38 24.23
CA SER A 167 -20.16 8.24 23.76
C SER A 167 -19.31 7.64 22.64
N LEU A 168 -19.50 6.38 22.24
CA LEU A 168 -18.68 5.76 21.19
C LEU A 168 -19.40 5.71 19.84
N GLY A 169 -18.94 6.53 18.91
CA GLY A 169 -19.37 6.52 17.52
C GLY A 169 -18.74 5.38 16.71
N PHE A 170 -19.36 5.03 15.58
CA PHE A 170 -18.80 4.08 14.62
C PHE A 170 -18.84 4.71 13.23
N VAL A 171 -17.71 4.61 12.53
CA VAL A 171 -17.57 5.01 11.13
C VAL A 171 -17.14 3.79 10.33
N PHE A 172 -18.00 3.32 9.44
CA PHE A 172 -17.75 2.15 8.61
C PHE A 172 -17.27 2.58 7.22
N LEU A 173 -16.14 2.03 6.79
CA LEU A 173 -15.57 2.21 5.46
C LEU A 173 -15.78 0.90 4.69
N LEU A 174 -16.77 0.89 3.80
CA LEU A 174 -17.20 -0.30 3.07
C LEU A 174 -16.62 -0.33 1.64
N PRO A 175 -15.90 -1.40 1.25
CA PRO A 175 -15.25 -1.54 -0.05
C PRO A 175 -16.24 -1.96 -1.16
N THR A 176 -17.42 -1.34 -1.19
CA THR A 176 -18.40 -1.47 -2.28
C THR A 176 -18.65 -0.09 -2.88
N PRO A 177 -18.73 0.05 -4.21
CA PRO A 177 -19.13 1.33 -4.82
C PRO A 177 -20.62 1.64 -4.65
N SER A 178 -21.42 0.71 -4.13
CA SER A 178 -22.87 0.81 -4.07
C SER A 178 -23.36 1.15 -2.65
N ALA A 179 -23.92 2.35 -2.48
CA ALA A 179 -24.57 2.75 -1.23
C ALA A 179 -25.75 1.84 -0.85
N ARG A 180 -26.37 1.15 -1.83
CA ARG A 180 -27.44 0.18 -1.58
C ARG A 180 -26.88 -1.09 -0.93
N GLU A 181 -25.79 -1.62 -1.47
CA GLU A 181 -25.12 -2.81 -0.93
C GLU A 181 -24.53 -2.53 0.44
N ALA A 182 -23.90 -1.37 0.63
CA ALA A 182 -23.40 -0.95 1.93
C ALA A 182 -24.51 -0.94 3.01
N ARG A 183 -25.69 -0.39 2.68
CA ARG A 183 -26.85 -0.43 3.59
C ARG A 183 -27.34 -1.86 3.86
N GLN A 184 -27.36 -2.71 2.84
CA GLN A 184 -27.76 -4.11 3.01
C GLN A 184 -26.79 -4.86 3.93
N GLN A 185 -25.48 -4.62 3.77
CA GLN A 185 -24.45 -5.23 4.60
C GLN A 185 -24.59 -4.83 6.08
N LEU A 186 -24.76 -3.52 6.37
CA LEU A 186 -24.97 -3.04 7.73
C LEU A 186 -26.25 -3.60 8.36
N ARG A 187 -27.36 -3.65 7.60
CA ARG A 187 -28.62 -4.24 8.09
C ARG A 187 -28.47 -5.72 8.39
N ARG A 188 -27.82 -6.48 7.50
CA ARG A 188 -27.56 -7.91 7.68
C ARG A 188 -26.76 -8.16 8.95
N ASP A 189 -25.74 -7.34 9.20
CA ASP A 189 -24.87 -7.48 10.36
C ASP A 189 -25.43 -6.78 11.63
N SER A 190 -26.60 -6.12 11.51
CA SER A 190 -27.28 -5.35 12.57
C SER A 190 -26.38 -4.28 13.21
N LEU A 191 -25.65 -3.55 12.36
CA LEU A 191 -24.67 -2.53 12.78
C LEU A 191 -25.23 -1.12 12.65
N GLU A 192 -24.89 -0.29 13.63
CA GLU A 192 -25.32 1.12 13.69
C GLU A 192 -24.14 2.08 13.63
N GLY A 193 -24.18 3.05 12.73
CA GLY A 193 -23.15 4.09 12.65
C GLY A 193 -23.23 4.90 11.36
N ILE A 194 -22.22 5.73 11.13
CA ILE A 194 -22.02 6.44 9.87
C ILE A 194 -21.24 5.52 8.95
N ALA A 195 -21.59 5.51 7.67
CA ALA A 195 -20.95 4.64 6.71
C ALA A 195 -20.64 5.35 5.41
N PHE A 196 -19.49 5.03 4.84
CA PHE A 196 -19.03 5.48 3.54
C PHE A 196 -18.86 4.26 2.64
N CYS A 197 -19.17 4.46 1.36
CA CYS A 197 -19.00 3.46 0.31
C CYS A 197 -17.97 3.98 -0.70
N ASP A 198 -17.35 3.07 -1.45
CA ASP A 198 -16.20 3.36 -2.30
C ASP A 198 -16.56 3.91 -3.69
N SER A 199 -17.71 4.57 -3.82
CA SER A 199 -18.22 5.09 -5.10
C SER A 199 -17.26 6.05 -5.83
N LEU A 200 -16.39 6.74 -5.09
CA LEU A 200 -15.38 7.68 -5.58
C LEU A 200 -13.95 7.28 -5.19
N GLY A 201 -13.72 6.03 -4.79
CA GLY A 201 -12.39 5.55 -4.38
C GLY A 201 -11.92 6.02 -2.99
N LEU A 202 -12.79 6.69 -2.21
CA LEU A 202 -12.47 7.18 -0.87
C LEU A 202 -12.01 6.06 0.07
N VAL A 203 -12.72 4.94 0.10
CA VAL A 203 -12.40 3.82 0.99
C VAL A 203 -11.10 3.16 0.55
N THR A 204 -10.90 3.00 -0.76
CA THR A 204 -9.64 2.50 -1.31
C THR A 204 -8.45 3.39 -0.94
N GLU A 205 -8.59 4.71 -1.05
CA GLU A 205 -7.54 5.67 -0.69
C GLU A 205 -7.21 5.63 0.82
N LEU A 206 -8.24 5.59 1.66
CA LEU A 206 -8.07 5.50 3.11
C LEU A 206 -7.42 4.17 3.51
N ARG A 207 -7.81 3.06 2.88
CA ARG A 207 -7.15 1.77 3.15
C ARG A 207 -5.66 1.82 2.84
N ARG A 208 -5.26 2.45 1.73
CA ARG A 208 -3.84 2.67 1.42
C ARG A 208 -3.15 3.53 2.49
N SER A 209 -3.79 4.63 2.85
CA SER A 209 -3.22 5.61 3.79
C SER A 209 -3.07 5.07 5.22
N TYR A 210 -3.91 4.10 5.61
CA TYR A 210 -3.82 3.36 6.89
C TYR A 210 -3.02 2.06 6.78
N GLY A 211 -2.27 1.83 5.68
CA GLY A 211 -1.43 0.65 5.52
C GLY A 211 -2.20 -0.69 5.42
N LEU A 212 -3.49 -0.66 5.05
CA LEU A 212 -4.37 -1.83 4.95
C LEU A 212 -4.41 -2.47 3.56
N THR A 213 -3.44 -2.11 2.71
CA THR A 213 -3.24 -2.69 1.38
C THR A 213 -3.02 -4.20 1.51
N GLY A 214 -3.74 -5.01 0.73
CA GLY A 214 -3.69 -6.48 0.81
C GLY A 214 -4.30 -7.10 2.07
N THR A 215 -4.87 -6.32 2.99
CA THR A 215 -5.51 -6.86 4.21
C THR A 215 -6.93 -7.32 3.93
N ALA A 216 -7.13 -8.64 3.85
CA ALA A 216 -8.44 -9.26 3.66
C ALA A 216 -9.35 -9.20 4.90
N ALA A 217 -8.80 -8.91 6.08
CA ALA A 217 -9.57 -8.89 7.32
C ALA A 217 -10.16 -7.50 7.63
N THR A 218 -11.25 -7.48 8.40
CA THR A 218 -11.76 -6.25 9.02
C THR A 218 -10.70 -5.66 9.97
N ARG A 219 -10.58 -4.34 9.99
CA ARG A 219 -9.65 -3.60 10.86
C ARG A 219 -10.34 -2.45 11.57
N LEU A 220 -10.00 -2.25 12.84
CA LEU A 220 -10.61 -1.28 13.73
C LEU A 220 -9.51 -0.35 14.24
N PHE A 221 -9.77 0.95 14.21
CA PHE A 221 -8.92 1.97 14.82
C PHE A 221 -9.73 2.76 15.83
N HIS A 222 -9.25 2.83 17.07
CA HIS A 222 -9.91 3.61 18.11
C HIS A 222 -9.40 5.05 18.06
N ILE A 223 -10.30 6.00 17.81
CA ILE A 223 -9.96 7.41 17.68
C ILE A 223 -10.58 8.18 18.85
N ASP A 224 -9.74 8.86 19.63
CA ASP A 224 -10.21 9.75 20.69
C ASP A 224 -10.67 11.12 20.17
N THR A 225 -11.20 11.96 21.05
CA THR A 225 -11.73 13.27 20.65
C THR A 225 -10.69 14.27 20.19
N LEU A 226 -9.40 13.96 20.38
CA LEU A 226 -8.27 14.75 19.87
C LEU A 226 -7.73 14.18 18.56
N GLY A 227 -8.37 13.14 18.02
CA GLY A 227 -7.94 12.47 16.80
C GLY A 227 -6.75 11.53 17.01
N LYS A 228 -6.38 11.15 18.24
CA LYS A 228 -5.33 10.15 18.45
C LYS A 228 -5.87 8.75 18.22
N VAL A 229 -5.08 7.93 17.53
CA VAL A 229 -5.39 6.53 17.23
C VAL A 229 -4.75 5.65 18.30
N LYS A 230 -5.50 4.67 18.78
CA LYS A 230 -5.10 3.68 19.79
C LYS A 230 -5.36 2.26 19.31
#